data_AF-A0A7S2QY03-F1
#
_entry.id   AF-A0A7S2QY03-F1
#
_cell.length_a   1.000
_cell.length_b   1.000
_cell.length_c   1.000
_cell.angle_alpha   90.00
_cell.angle_beta   90.00
_cell.angle_gamma   90.00
#
_symmetry.space_group_name_H-M   'P 1'
#
loop_
_entity.id
_entity.type
_entity.pdbx_description
1 polymer ?
#
loop_
_entity_poly.entity_id
_entity_poly.type
_entity_poly.pdbx_seq_one_letter_code
_entity_poly.pdbx_strand_id
1 'polypeptide(L)'
;MTLTNNSCLIIVVWMSISKSAKQLLSTDAGSIFLVIFAGIATHVVFLAINYGATGALGISGPERVASVMMSSQKTLPVAMTVISYLDEDVFGTSGLIAIPCIICHLTQLFMDAPLATRLAKRFDAAAAAAAA
;
A
#
# COMPACT_ATOMS: atom_id res chain seq x y z
N MET A 1 0.36 -20.83 13.36
CA MET A 1 0.97 -20.05 12.25
C MET A 1 0.50 -18.60 12.19
N THR A 2 -0.67 -18.25 12.72
CA THR A 2 -1.23 -16.89 12.69
C THR A 2 -0.43 -15.86 13.50
N LEU A 3 0.06 -16.23 14.69
CA LEU A 3 0.88 -15.34 15.54
C LEU A 3 2.20 -14.96 14.87
N THR A 4 2.96 -15.94 14.36
CA THR A 4 4.23 -15.68 13.65
C THR A 4 4.03 -14.80 12.43
N ASN A 5 3.01 -15.08 11.61
CA ASN A 5 2.68 -14.26 10.44
C ASN A 5 2.33 -12.81 10.83
N ASN A 6 1.48 -12.63 11.84
CA ASN A 6 1.10 -11.31 12.32
C ASN A 6 2.31 -10.54 12.89
N SER A 7 3.22 -11.21 13.60
CA SER A 7 4.47 -10.61 14.08
C SER A 7 5.35 -10.15 12.92
N CYS A 8 5.49 -10.95 11.86
CA CYS A 8 6.25 -10.56 10.67
C CYS A 8 5.65 -9.31 10.00
N LEU A 9 4.32 -9.24 9.87
CA LEU A 9 3.64 -8.07 9.30
C LEU A 9 3.87 -6.80 10.12
N ILE A 10 3.81 -6.90 11.46
CA ILE A 10 4.10 -5.77 12.36
C ILE A 10 5.55 -5.32 12.21
N ILE A 11 6.50 -6.25 12.12
CA ILE A 11 7.93 -5.93 11.92
C ILE A 11 8.15 -5.21 10.59
N VAL A 12 7.47 -5.60 9.50
CA VAL A 12 7.56 -4.92 8.20
C VAL A 12 7.08 -3.46 8.31
N VAL A 13 5.93 -3.23 8.96
CA VAL A 13 5.42 -1.87 9.19
C VAL A 13 6.42 -1.07 10.05
N TRP A 14 6.95 -1.67 11.11
CA TRP A 14 7.94 -1.05 11.98
C TRP A 14 9.23 -0.65 11.25
N MET A 15 9.75 -1.53 10.38
CA MET A 15 10.92 -1.22 9.56
C MET A 15 10.67 -0.05 8.61
N SER A 16 9.47 0.02 8.01
CA SER A 16 9.08 1.10 7.09
C SER A 16 9.00 2.46 7.81
N ILE A 17 8.40 2.49 9.02
CA ILE A 17 8.35 3.68 9.88
C ILE A 17 9.77 4.09 10.30
N SER A 18 10.58 3.15 10.77
CA SER A 18 11.95 3.42 11.26
C SER A 18 12.83 4.03 10.17
N LYS A 19 12.76 3.51 8.94
CA LYS A 19 13.50 4.05 7.78
C LYS A 19 13.12 5.49 7.46
N SER A 20 11.89 5.87 7.78
CA SER A 20 11.27 7.13 7.37
C SER A 20 11.19 8.17 8.49
N ALA A 21 11.60 7.82 9.71
CA ALA A 21 11.39 8.62 10.91
C ALA A 21 11.98 10.03 10.79
N LYS A 22 13.19 10.17 10.23
CA LYS A 22 13.84 11.47 10.08
C LYS A 22 13.05 12.42 9.19
N GLN A 23 12.55 11.91 8.05
CA GLN A 23 11.74 12.67 7.09
C GLN A 23 10.36 13.02 7.66
N LEU A 24 9.75 12.08 8.40
CA LEU A 24 8.45 12.31 9.05
C LEU A 24 8.54 13.39 10.13
N LEU A 25 9.60 13.37 10.94
CA LEU A 25 9.82 14.37 12.00
C LEU A 25 10.18 15.76 11.46
N SER A 26 10.69 15.86 10.23
CA SER A 26 10.99 17.14 9.59
C SER A 26 9.82 17.75 8.81
N THR A 27 8.66 17.09 8.77
CA THR A 27 7.49 17.53 8.01
C THR A 27 6.43 18.11 8.94
N ASP A 28 5.75 19.19 8.53
CA ASP A 28 4.66 19.73 9.33
C ASP A 28 3.44 18.78 9.39
N ALA A 29 2.74 18.79 10.52
CA ALA A 29 1.62 17.88 10.75
C ALA A 29 0.46 18.08 9.76
N GLY A 30 0.19 19.32 9.33
CA GLY A 30 -0.88 19.64 8.38
C GLY A 30 -0.61 19.01 7.01
N SER A 31 0.61 19.14 6.49
CA SER A 31 1.00 18.47 5.24
C SER A 31 0.95 16.95 5.38
N ILE A 32 1.33 16.38 6.52
CA ILE A 32 1.22 14.93 6.75
C ILE A 32 -0.23 14.47 6.58
N PHE A 33 -1.20 15.15 7.23
CA PHE A 33 -2.61 14.78 7.09
C PHE A 33 -3.11 14.93 5.65
N LEU A 34 -2.76 16.03 4.97
CA LEU A 34 -3.14 16.24 3.58
C LEU A 34 -2.62 15.11 2.68
N VAL A 35 -1.36 14.74 2.84
CA VAL A 35 -0.74 13.63 2.09
C VAL A 35 -1.36 12.29 2.45
N ILE A 36 -1.74 12.04 3.70
CA ILE A 36 -2.49 10.82 4.09
C ILE A 36 -3.81 10.76 3.31
N PHE A 37 -4.59 11.84 3.29
CA PHE A 37 -5.85 11.88 2.53
C PHE A 37 -5.62 11.67 1.04
N ALA A 38 -4.60 12.30 0.46
CA ALA A 38 -4.20 12.09 -0.92
C ALA A 38 -3.78 10.63 -1.19
N GLY A 39 -3.07 10.00 -0.24
CA GLY A 39 -2.66 8.61 -0.29
C GLY A 39 -3.84 7.65 -0.26
N ILE A 40 -4.82 7.89 0.63
CA ILE A 40 -6.07 7.12 0.71
C ILE A 40 -6.83 7.23 -0.61
N ALA A 41 -7.06 8.46 -1.09
CA ALA A 41 -7.80 8.71 -2.32
C ALA A 41 -7.13 8.03 -3.51
N THR A 42 -5.82 8.20 -3.66
CA THR A 42 -5.04 7.55 -4.71
C THR A 42 -5.17 6.03 -4.62
N HIS A 43 -5.02 5.44 -3.43
CA HIS A 43 -5.13 3.99 -3.28
C HIS A 43 -6.50 3.44 -3.64
N VAL A 44 -7.58 4.09 -3.20
CA VAL A 44 -8.96 3.72 -3.55
C VAL A 44 -9.19 3.78 -5.05
N VAL A 45 -8.67 4.81 -5.73
CA VAL A 45 -8.76 4.91 -7.19
C VAL A 45 -8.07 3.73 -7.88
N PHE A 46 -6.86 3.37 -7.45
CA PHE A 46 -6.15 2.20 -8.01
C PHE A 46 -6.94 0.89 -7.78
N LEU A 47 -7.46 0.67 -6.57
CA LEU A 47 -8.30 -0.49 -6.28
C LEU A 47 -9.54 -0.55 -7.18
N ALA A 48 -10.22 0.59 -7.38
CA ALA A 48 -11.41 0.67 -8.22
C ALA A 48 -11.10 0.39 -9.70
N ILE A 49 -10.04 1.00 -10.23
CA ILE A 49 -9.58 0.79 -11.61
C ILE A 49 -9.21 -0.68 -11.83
N ASN A 50 -8.38 -1.25 -10.95
CA ASN A 50 -7.95 -2.64 -11.07
C ASN A 50 -9.13 -3.62 -10.90
N TYR A 51 -10.07 -3.32 -10.01
CA TYR A 51 -11.28 -4.12 -9.86
C TYR A 51 -12.16 -4.09 -11.12
N GLY A 52 -12.33 -2.93 -11.74
CA GLY A 52 -13.04 -2.77 -13.01
C GLY A 52 -12.33 -3.48 -14.16
N ALA A 53 -11.01 -3.28 -14.30
CA ALA A 53 -10.20 -3.87 -15.35
C ALA A 53 -10.21 -5.41 -15.29
N THR A 54 -10.03 -5.99 -14.10
CA THR A 54 -10.11 -7.45 -13.93
C THR A 54 -11.49 -8.00 -14.25
N GLY A 55 -12.56 -7.25 -13.95
CA GLY A 55 -13.93 -7.60 -14.35
C GLY A 55 -14.13 -7.59 -15.86
N ALA A 56 -13.62 -6.56 -16.55
CA ALA A 56 -13.68 -6.46 -18.01
C ALA A 56 -12.88 -7.57 -18.73
N LEU A 57 -11.80 -8.04 -18.11
CA LEU A 57 -10.98 -9.15 -18.60
C LEU A 57 -11.54 -10.55 -18.25
N GLY A 58 -12.66 -10.63 -17.53
CA GLY A 58 -13.26 -11.91 -17.12
C GLY A 58 -12.49 -12.66 -16.03
N ILE A 59 -11.54 -12.01 -15.35
CA ILE A 59 -10.80 -12.60 -14.24
C ILE A 59 -11.74 -12.71 -13.03
N SER A 60 -11.88 -13.91 -12.46
CA SER A 60 -12.78 -14.18 -11.35
C SER A 60 -12.07 -14.91 -10.21
N GLY A 61 -12.78 -15.19 -9.11
CA GLY A 61 -12.25 -16.01 -8.02
C GLY A 61 -11.09 -15.39 -7.22
N PRO A 62 -10.26 -16.23 -6.57
CA PRO A 62 -9.07 -15.83 -5.82
C PRO A 62 -8.05 -15.08 -6.67
N GLU A 63 -7.90 -15.43 -7.94
CA GLU A 63 -6.99 -14.81 -8.89
C GLU A 63 -7.34 -13.33 -9.07
N ARG A 64 -8.64 -13.01 -9.21
CA ARG A 64 -9.08 -11.62 -9.29
C ARG A 64 -8.66 -10.81 -8.08
N VAL A 65 -8.83 -11.37 -6.88
CA VAL A 65 -8.48 -10.66 -5.65
C VAL A 65 -6.98 -10.45 -5.55
N ALA A 66 -6.17 -11.47 -5.85
CA ALA A 66 -4.72 -11.35 -5.90
C ALA A 66 -4.28 -10.29 -6.92
N SER A 67 -4.84 -10.30 -8.13
CA SER A 67 -4.55 -9.33 -9.17
C SER A 67 -4.91 -7.91 -8.73
N VAL A 68 -6.11 -7.68 -8.19
CA VAL A 68 -6.56 -6.35 -7.75
C VAL A 68 -5.68 -5.81 -6.61
N MET A 69 -5.38 -6.65 -5.61
CA MET A 69 -4.56 -6.23 -4.47
C MET A 69 -3.14 -5.90 -4.93
N MET A 70 -2.49 -6.81 -5.66
CA MET A 70 -1.09 -6.66 -6.03
C MET A 70 -0.85 -5.55 -7.05
N SER A 71 -1.75 -5.36 -8.02
CA SER A 71 -1.64 -4.27 -9.01
C SER A 71 -1.91 -2.89 -8.42
N SER A 72 -2.54 -2.81 -7.24
CA SER A 72 -2.79 -1.53 -6.55
C SER A 72 -1.64 -1.12 -5.62
N GLN A 73 -0.72 -2.05 -5.31
CA GLN A 73 0.41 -1.81 -4.42
C GLN A 73 1.50 -0.98 -5.08
N LYS A 74 2.04 -0.02 -4.32
CA LYS A 74 3.22 0.76 -4.70
C LYS A 74 4.40 0.36 -3.85
N THR A 75 5.57 0.34 -4.45
CA THR A 75 6.80 -0.10 -3.77
C THR A 75 7.69 1.10 -3.50
N LEU A 76 7.88 1.44 -2.22
CA LEU A 76 8.75 2.54 -1.82
C LEU A 76 10.19 2.42 -2.39
N PRO A 77 10.83 1.25 -2.42
CA PRO A 77 12.18 1.12 -3.01
C PRO A 77 12.23 1.57 -4.48
N VAL A 78 11.24 1.20 -5.29
CA VAL A 78 11.19 1.59 -6.72
C VAL A 78 10.98 3.10 -6.83
N ALA A 79 10.10 3.68 -6.02
CA ALA A 79 9.90 5.13 -6.01
C ALA A 79 11.20 5.89 -5.67
N MET A 80 11.98 5.42 -4.68
CA MET A 80 13.26 6.02 -4.32
C MET A 80 14.29 5.90 -5.46
N THR A 81 14.33 4.77 -6.17
CA THR A 81 15.16 4.61 -7.37
C THR A 81 14.77 5.62 -8.44
N VAL A 82 13.47 5.79 -8.72
CA VAL A 82 13.00 6.79 -9.70
C VAL A 82 13.39 8.20 -9.28
N ILE A 83 13.21 8.56 -8.00
CA ILE A 83 13.60 9.87 -7.48
C ILE A 83 15.09 10.13 -7.65
N SER A 84 15.95 9.12 -7.49
CA SER A 84 17.41 9.28 -7.68
C SER A 84 17.83 9.62 -9.12
N TYR A 85 16.92 9.48 -10.08
CA TYR A 85 17.15 9.88 -11.48
C TYR A 85 16.53 11.25 -11.83
N LEU A 86 15.81 11.89 -10.91
CA LEU A 86 15.22 13.22 -11.14
C LEU A 86 16.24 14.31 -10.84
N ASP A 87 16.25 15.33 -11.70
CA ASP A 87 17.10 16.52 -11.52
C ASP A 87 16.61 17.35 -10.33
N GLU A 88 17.47 17.56 -9.33
CA GLU A 88 17.11 18.28 -8.11
C GLU A 88 16.83 19.77 -8.35
N ASP A 89 17.43 20.38 -9.38
CA ASP A 89 17.23 21.79 -9.71
C ASP A 89 15.83 22.04 -10.31
N VAL A 90 15.22 21.01 -10.89
CA VAL A 90 13.90 21.08 -11.53
C VAL A 90 12.79 20.60 -10.61
N PHE A 91 13.02 19.47 -9.93
CA PHE A 91 11.97 18.77 -9.17
C PHE A 91 12.06 18.99 -7.65
N GLY A 92 13.14 19.58 -7.17
CA GLY A 92 13.45 19.75 -5.76
C GLY A 92 14.33 18.62 -5.21
N THR A 93 14.80 18.80 -3.98
CA THR A 93 15.72 17.84 -3.36
C THR A 93 15.08 16.46 -3.20
N SER A 94 15.88 15.40 -3.38
CA SER A 94 15.41 14.02 -3.27
C SER A 94 14.70 13.73 -1.94
N GLY A 95 15.13 14.39 -0.86
CA GLY A 95 14.52 14.27 0.46
C GLY A 95 13.09 14.83 0.54
N LEU A 96 12.83 15.96 -0.15
CA LEU A 96 11.52 16.61 -0.16
C LEU A 96 10.49 15.77 -0.92
N ILE A 97 10.87 15.26 -2.10
CA ILE A 97 10.00 14.44 -2.96
C ILE A 97 9.75 13.06 -2.32
N ALA A 98 10.67 12.55 -1.50
CA ALA A 98 10.51 11.28 -0.80
C ALA A 98 9.42 11.29 0.28
N ILE A 99 9.16 12.44 0.92
CA ILE A 99 8.17 12.57 2.00
C ILE A 99 6.78 12.07 1.58
N PRO A 100 6.16 12.57 0.50
CA PRO A 100 4.86 12.07 0.08
C PRO A 100 4.87 10.61 -0.35
N CYS A 101 5.95 10.11 -0.97
CA CYS A 101 6.07 8.70 -1.33
C CYS A 101 6.03 7.78 -0.10
N ILE A 102 6.77 8.17 0.95
CA ILE A 102 6.81 7.46 2.23
C ILE A 102 5.44 7.43 2.89
N ILE A 103 4.80 8.58 3.05
CA ILE A 103 3.53 8.71 3.78
C ILE A 103 2.41 7.96 3.05
N CYS A 104 2.35 8.11 1.72
CA CYS A 104 1.38 7.38 0.89
C CYS A 104 1.60 5.86 0.99
N HIS A 105 2.84 5.40 0.99
CA HIS A 105 3.15 3.96 1.12
C HIS A 105 2.74 3.41 2.49
N LEU A 106 3.06 4.12 3.59
CA LEU A 106 2.63 3.71 4.93
C LEU A 106 1.10 3.67 5.05
N THR A 107 0.42 4.67 4.50
CA THR A 107 -1.04 4.74 4.46
C THR A 107 -1.64 3.52 3.77
N GLN A 108 -1.08 3.10 2.63
CA GLN A 108 -1.49 1.89 1.90
C GLN A 108 -1.32 0.62 2.74
N LEU A 109 -0.17 0.45 3.41
CA LEU A 109 0.06 -0.71 4.28
C LEU A 109 -1.01 -0.83 5.39
N PHE A 110 -1.38 0.29 6.00
CA PHE A 110 -2.44 0.31 7.02
C PHE A 110 -3.84 0.03 6.44
N MET A 111 -4.12 0.46 5.21
CA MET A 111 -5.39 0.15 4.53
C MET A 111 -5.50 -1.33 4.14
N ASP A 112 -4.40 -1.90 3.66
CA ASP A 112 -4.41 -3.25 3.08
C ASP A 112 -4.33 -4.36 4.12
N ALA A 113 -3.70 -4.13 5.28
CA ALA A 113 -3.66 -5.12 6.36
C ALA A 113 -5.05 -5.64 6.80
N PRO A 114 -6.03 -4.78 7.16
CA PRO A 114 -7.37 -5.23 7.50
C PRO A 114 -8.13 -5.75 6.28
N LEU A 115 -7.91 -5.20 5.10
CA LEU A 115 -8.55 -5.64 3.86
C LEU A 115 -8.16 -7.08 3.51
N ALA A 116 -6.86 -7.38 3.51
CA ALA A 116 -6.32 -8.73 3.30
C ALA A 116 -6.86 -9.72 4.35
N THR A 117 -6.93 -9.31 5.62
CA THR A 117 -7.50 -10.15 6.68
C THR A 117 -8.97 -10.49 6.43
N ARG A 118 -9.78 -9.52 5.99
CA ARG A 118 -11.20 -9.74 5.67
C ARG A 118 -11.37 -10.66 4.45
N LEU A 119 -10.54 -10.48 3.43
CA LEU A 119 -10.56 -11.31 2.22
C LEU A 119 -10.19 -12.76 2.54
N ALA A 120 -9.15 -12.99 3.33
CA ALA A 120 -8.74 -14.32 3.78
C ALA A 120 -9.90 -15.06 4.48
N LYS A 121 -10.52 -14.42 5.47
CA LYS A 121 -11.69 -14.99 6.19
C LYS A 121 -12.85 -15.33 5.25
N ARG A 122 -13.10 -14.50 4.23
CA ARG A 122 -14.16 -14.74 3.25
C ARG A 122 -13.85 -15.95 2.36
N PHE A 123 -12.59 -16.13 1.96
CA PHE A 123 -12.18 -17.31 1.21
C PHE A 123 -12.26 -18.59 2.05
N ASP A 124 -11.83 -18.54 3.31
CA ASP A 124 -11.94 -19.69 4.22
C ASP A 124 -13.41 -20.10 4.41
N ALA A 125 -14.32 -19.14 4.61
CA ALA A 125 -15.75 -19.40 4.74
C ALA A 125 -16.37 -19.97 3.46
N ALA A 126 -15.97 -19.47 2.28
CA ALA A 126 -16.44 -19.99 1.00
C ALA A 126 -15.94 -21.43 0.75
N ALA A 127 -14.69 -21.73 1.11
CA ALA A 127 -14.12 -23.08 1.03
C ALA A 127 -14.84 -24.06 1.97
N ALA A 128 -15.15 -23.64 3.20
CA ALA A 128 -15.90 -24.46 4.16
C ALA A 128 -17.33 -24.75 3.66
N ALA A 129 -18.00 -23.77 3.06
CA ALA A 129 -19.34 -23.95 2.49
C ALA A 129 -19.37 -24.88 1.26
N ALA A 130 -18.30 -24.91 0.45
CA ALA A 130 -18.19 -25.80 -0.70
C ALA A 130 -17.88 -27.27 -0.32
N ALA A 131 -17.42 -27.50 0.91
CA ALA A 131 -17.09 -28.82 1.44
C ALA A 131 -18.23 -29.48 2.24
N ALA A 132 -19.34 -28.77 2.45
CA ALA A 132 -20.54 -29.21 3.16
C ALA A 132 -21.65 -29.60 2.18
#